data_AF-A0A7W8KJF4-F1
#
_entry.id   AF-A0A7W8KJF4-F1
#
_cell.length_a   1.000
_cell.length_b   1.000
_cell.length_c   1.000
_cell.angle_alpha   90.00
_cell.angle_beta   90.00
_cell.angle_gamma   90.00
#
_symmetry.space_group_name_H-M   'P 1'
#
loop_
_entity.id
_entity.type
_entity.pdbx_description
1 polymer ?
#
loop_
_entity_poly.entity_id
_entity_poly.type
_entity_poly.pdbx_seq_one_letter_code
_entity_poly.pdbx_strand_id
1 'polypeptide(L)'
;MTDLLDLLRSPWPWYVAGPLIGLTVPLLLLLGNKSFGISANLRHGCAILLPDAVKPSFFRYNWRAEAWNLMFAAGLILGGLLAGLMFANPEPTRLSAAAVQSVQHLGVTVQPGLVLAALTDLSRPGVWLLLTVSGLLVGFGTRYGGGCTSGHAITGLSTLQGPSMIATASFFAGGILSANLLLPVFMAVIR
;
A
#
# COMPACT_ATOMS: atom_id res chain seq x y z
N MET A 1 -16.77 -20.40 -19.33
CA MET A 1 -15.52 -19.60 -19.42
C MET A 1 -15.79 -18.11 -19.17
N THR A 2 -16.95 -17.60 -19.58
CA THR A 2 -17.48 -16.27 -19.20
C THR A 2 -17.65 -16.13 -17.69
N ASP A 3 -18.30 -17.11 -17.02
CA ASP A 3 -18.64 -16.99 -15.60
C ASP A 3 -17.42 -16.89 -14.66
N LEU A 4 -16.33 -17.62 -14.97
CA LEU A 4 -15.09 -17.54 -14.19
C LEU A 4 -14.40 -16.20 -14.39
N LEU A 5 -14.38 -15.69 -15.63
CA LEU A 5 -13.77 -14.40 -15.93
C LEU A 5 -14.56 -13.25 -15.31
N ASP A 6 -15.89 -13.36 -15.30
CA ASP A 6 -16.79 -12.39 -14.65
C ASP A 6 -16.62 -12.43 -13.13
N LEU A 7 -16.46 -13.62 -12.54
CA LEU A 7 -16.13 -13.76 -11.11
C LEU A 7 -14.79 -13.10 -10.77
N LEU A 8 -13.76 -13.30 -11.61
CA LEU A 8 -12.43 -12.72 -11.40
C LEU A 8 -12.39 -11.20 -11.57
N ARG A 9 -13.25 -10.63 -12.42
CA ARG A 9 -13.38 -9.18 -12.63
C ARG A 9 -14.29 -8.51 -11.59
N SER A 10 -15.21 -9.26 -10.98
CA SER A 10 -16.13 -8.71 -9.98
C SER A 10 -15.37 -8.23 -8.72
N PRO A 11 -15.82 -7.15 -8.06
CA PRO A 11 -15.24 -6.76 -6.78
C PRO A 11 -15.54 -7.81 -5.72
N TRP A 12 -14.50 -8.37 -5.11
CA TRP A 12 -14.67 -9.42 -4.10
C TRP A 12 -15.07 -8.83 -2.75
N PRO A 13 -16.06 -9.42 -2.06
CA PRO A 13 -16.42 -9.00 -0.71
C PRO A 13 -15.23 -9.10 0.25
N TRP A 14 -15.19 -8.21 1.23
CA TRP A 14 -14.11 -8.14 2.22
C TRP A 14 -13.94 -9.45 3.01
N TYR A 15 -15.01 -10.19 3.24
CA TYR A 15 -14.98 -11.49 3.92
C TYR A 15 -14.43 -12.64 3.05
N VAL A 16 -14.21 -12.41 1.76
CA VAL A 16 -13.49 -13.34 0.86
C VAL A 16 -12.04 -12.88 0.71
N ALA A 17 -11.85 -11.62 0.31
CA ALA A 17 -10.51 -11.08 0.06
C ALA A 17 -9.66 -11.04 1.34
N GLY A 18 -10.24 -10.68 2.48
CA GLY A 18 -9.55 -10.60 3.78
C GLY A 18 -8.95 -11.93 4.21
N PRO A 19 -9.74 -13.01 4.35
CA PRO A 19 -9.20 -14.34 4.66
C PRO A 19 -8.19 -14.84 3.65
N LEU A 20 -8.37 -14.59 2.34
CA LEU A 20 -7.39 -14.99 1.32
C LEU A 20 -6.04 -14.28 1.50
N ILE A 21 -6.05 -12.97 1.76
CA ILE A 21 -4.83 -12.21 2.09
C ILE A 21 -4.22 -12.75 3.39
N GLY A 22 -5.02 -13.00 4.42
CA GLY A 22 -4.54 -13.56 5.70
C GLY A 22 -3.90 -14.94 5.55
N LEU A 23 -4.47 -15.82 4.72
CA LEU A 23 -3.95 -17.15 4.41
C LEU A 23 -2.61 -17.13 3.67
N THR A 24 -2.23 -16.01 3.05
CA THR A 24 -0.89 -15.89 2.47
C THR A 24 0.21 -15.99 3.53
N VAL A 25 -0.05 -15.58 4.77
CA VAL A 25 0.93 -15.64 5.87
C VAL A 25 1.29 -17.09 6.24
N PRO A 26 0.35 -17.97 6.64
CA PRO A 26 0.69 -19.36 6.91
C PRO A 26 1.23 -20.08 5.66
N LEU A 27 0.75 -19.74 4.46
CA LEU A 27 1.29 -20.32 3.22
C LEU A 27 2.79 -19.99 3.04
N LEU A 28 3.19 -18.72 3.25
CA LEU A 28 4.58 -18.30 3.15
C LEU A 28 5.46 -18.89 4.26
N LEU A 29 4.90 -19.06 5.46
CA LEU A 29 5.58 -19.73 6.56
C LEU A 29 5.81 -21.21 6.26
N LEU A 30 4.82 -21.91 5.70
CA LEU A 30 4.92 -23.33 5.33
C LEU A 30 5.86 -23.58 4.14
N LEU A 31 5.81 -22.73 3.11
CA LEU A 31 6.60 -22.94 1.89
C LEU A 31 8.09 -22.61 2.05
N GLY A 32 8.46 -21.74 2.98
CA GLY A 32 9.86 -21.31 3.08
C GLY A 32 10.26 -20.59 4.35
N ASN A 33 9.44 -20.63 5.40
CA ASN A 33 9.64 -19.89 6.65
C ASN A 33 9.97 -18.41 6.38
N LYS A 34 9.28 -17.81 5.41
CA LYS A 34 9.52 -16.43 4.97
C LYS A 34 8.48 -15.50 5.58
N SER A 35 8.92 -14.32 6.02
CA SER A 35 8.03 -13.28 6.50
C SER A 35 7.55 -12.37 5.36
N PHE A 36 6.36 -11.81 5.52
CA PHE A 36 5.78 -10.84 4.59
C PHE A 36 6.12 -9.42 5.06
N GLY A 37 6.84 -8.64 4.24
CA GLY A 37 7.25 -7.28 4.58
C GLY A 37 7.72 -6.48 3.36
N ILE A 38 7.08 -5.33 3.10
CA ILE A 38 7.39 -4.48 1.94
C ILE A 38 8.39 -3.38 2.27
N SER A 39 8.32 -2.78 3.46
CA SER A 39 9.13 -1.61 3.83
C SER A 39 10.64 -1.85 3.85
N ALA A 40 11.07 -3.08 4.13
CA ALA A 40 12.48 -3.47 4.06
C ALA A 40 13.07 -3.26 2.64
N ASN A 41 12.25 -3.39 1.60
CA ASN A 41 12.66 -3.20 0.21
C ASN A 41 13.11 -1.78 -0.11
N LEU A 42 12.56 -0.76 0.57
CA LEU A 42 13.05 0.62 0.43
C LEU A 42 14.48 0.74 0.96
N ARG A 43 14.77 0.10 2.10
CA ARG A 43 16.13 0.04 2.67
C ARG A 43 17.08 -0.78 1.79
N HIS A 44 16.61 -1.87 1.20
CA HIS A 44 17.39 -2.66 0.23
C HIS A 44 17.72 -1.81 -1.02
N GLY A 45 16.74 -1.06 -1.53
CA GLY A 45 16.93 -0.11 -2.63
C GLY A 45 18.03 0.90 -2.34
N CYS A 46 18.00 1.55 -1.18
CA CYS A 46 19.08 2.45 -0.76
C CYS A 46 20.43 1.74 -0.63
N ALA A 47 20.47 0.51 -0.12
CA ALA A 47 21.70 -0.27 0.01
C ALA A 47 22.31 -0.68 -1.35
N ILE A 48 21.47 -0.87 -2.37
CA ILE A 48 21.86 -1.23 -3.73
C ILE A 48 22.28 0.02 -4.54
N LEU A 49 21.47 1.08 -4.49
CA LEU A 49 21.59 2.25 -5.37
C LEU A 49 22.60 3.30 -4.89
N LEU A 50 22.81 3.44 -3.57
CA LEU A 50 23.75 4.44 -3.06
C LEU A 50 25.19 4.04 -3.36
N PRO A 51 26.03 4.95 -3.92
CA PRO A 51 27.46 4.71 -4.07
C PRO A 51 28.15 4.47 -2.72
N ASP A 52 29.09 3.54 -2.65
CA ASP A 52 29.75 3.17 -1.39
C ASP A 52 30.48 4.34 -0.71
N ALA A 53 30.95 5.31 -1.50
CA ALA A 53 31.59 6.54 -1.03
C ALA A 53 30.69 7.40 -0.12
N VAL A 54 29.39 7.45 -0.38
CA VAL A 54 28.42 8.28 0.36
C VAL A 54 27.44 7.46 1.20
N LYS A 55 27.49 6.14 1.11
CA LYS A 55 26.54 5.20 1.76
C LYS A 55 26.71 5.20 3.28
N PRO A 56 25.70 5.67 4.05
CA PRO A 56 25.69 5.57 5.51
C PRO A 56 25.84 4.13 6.01
N SER A 57 26.41 3.96 7.21
CA SER A 57 26.58 2.64 7.86
C SER A 57 25.27 1.86 7.96
N PHE A 58 24.14 2.56 8.14
CA PHE A 58 22.80 1.95 8.19
C PHE A 58 22.44 1.14 6.93
N PHE A 59 22.97 1.49 5.76
CA PHE A 59 22.73 0.81 4.49
C PHE A 59 23.84 -0.17 4.11
N ARG A 60 24.89 -0.29 4.92
CA ARG A 60 26.00 -1.24 4.72
C ARG A 60 25.68 -2.55 5.45
N TYR A 61 24.92 -3.42 4.79
CA TYR A 61 24.61 -4.76 5.29
C TYR A 61 24.40 -5.72 4.12
N ASN A 62 24.38 -7.02 4.40
CA ASN A 62 24.14 -8.04 3.38
C ASN A 62 22.65 -8.12 3.02
N TRP A 63 22.18 -7.22 2.15
CA TRP A 63 20.80 -7.21 1.66
C TRP A 63 20.41 -8.50 0.92
N ARG A 64 21.38 -9.26 0.39
CA ARG A 64 21.11 -10.53 -0.32
C ARG A 64 20.51 -11.60 0.59
N ALA A 65 20.76 -11.53 1.90
CA ALA A 65 20.14 -12.42 2.88
C ALA A 65 18.61 -12.28 2.91
N GLU A 66 18.10 -11.10 2.55
CA GLU A 66 16.66 -10.78 2.49
C GLU A 66 16.15 -10.63 1.05
N ALA A 67 16.87 -11.17 0.06
CA ALA A 67 16.50 -11.05 -1.37
C ALA A 67 15.10 -11.59 -1.70
N TRP A 68 14.55 -12.47 -0.86
CA TRP A 68 13.15 -12.91 -0.94
C TRP A 68 12.17 -11.74 -0.93
N ASN A 69 12.39 -10.73 -0.09
CA ASN A 69 11.50 -9.57 0.03
C ASN A 69 11.46 -8.76 -1.27
N LEU A 70 12.60 -8.68 -1.97
CA LEU A 70 12.72 -8.00 -3.27
C LEU A 70 11.97 -8.77 -4.37
N MET A 71 12.14 -10.09 -4.42
CA MET A 71 11.40 -10.94 -5.36
C MET A 71 9.90 -10.87 -5.10
N PHE A 72 9.50 -10.85 -3.83
CA PHE A 72 8.11 -10.69 -3.43
C PHE A 72 7.54 -9.34 -3.87
N ALA A 73 8.26 -8.23 -3.67
CA ALA A 73 7.85 -6.92 -4.15
C ALA A 73 7.76 -6.84 -5.68
N ALA A 74 8.70 -7.44 -6.40
CA ALA A 74 8.63 -7.55 -7.86
C ALA A 74 7.39 -8.35 -8.31
N GLY A 75 7.10 -9.46 -7.64
CA GLY A 75 5.90 -10.26 -7.87
C GLY A 75 4.61 -9.50 -7.59
N LEU A 76 4.55 -8.67 -6.54
CA LEU A 76 3.41 -7.79 -6.26
C LEU A 76 3.20 -6.76 -7.37
N ILE A 77 4.27 -6.12 -7.86
CA ILE A 77 4.19 -5.15 -8.95
C ILE A 77 3.71 -5.82 -10.23
N LEU A 78 4.33 -6.94 -10.61
CA LEU A 78 3.97 -7.67 -11.82
C LEU A 78 2.55 -8.24 -11.73
N GLY A 79 2.18 -8.83 -10.60
CA GLY A 79 0.84 -9.36 -10.35
C GLY A 79 -0.23 -8.28 -10.38
N GLY A 80 0.03 -7.13 -9.76
CA GLY A 80 -0.86 -5.96 -9.81
C GLY A 80 -1.01 -5.40 -11.23
N LEU A 81 0.08 -5.34 -12.00
CA LEU A 81 0.05 -4.90 -13.39
C LEU A 81 -0.74 -5.88 -14.27
N LEU A 82 -0.46 -7.18 -14.19
CA LEU A 82 -1.18 -8.20 -14.93
C LEU A 82 -2.67 -8.21 -14.57
N ALA A 83 -2.98 -8.12 -13.28
CA ALA A 83 -4.37 -8.04 -12.83
C ALA A 83 -5.08 -6.78 -13.33
N GLY A 84 -4.40 -5.62 -13.27
CA GLY A 84 -4.92 -4.36 -13.77
C GLY A 84 -5.09 -4.33 -15.30
N LEU A 85 -4.28 -5.06 -16.06
CA LEU A 85 -4.38 -5.10 -17.52
C LEU A 85 -5.39 -6.16 -18.01
N MET A 86 -5.49 -7.31 -17.34
CA MET A 86 -6.29 -8.45 -17.81
C MET A 86 -7.67 -8.56 -17.14
N PHE A 87 -7.76 -8.16 -15.86
CA PHE A 87 -8.95 -8.29 -15.03
C PHE A 87 -9.52 -6.94 -14.58
N ALA A 88 -9.17 -5.84 -15.27
CA ALA A 88 -9.82 -4.55 -15.05
C ALA A 88 -11.34 -4.70 -15.18
N ASN A 89 -12.05 -4.24 -14.16
CA ASN A 89 -13.49 -4.14 -14.20
C ASN A 89 -13.89 -2.81 -14.86
N PRO A 90 -14.60 -2.83 -16.00
CA PRO A 90 -15.06 -1.61 -16.67
C PRO A 90 -16.25 -0.96 -15.96
N GLU A 91 -16.94 -1.68 -15.08
CA GLU A 91 -18.08 -1.16 -14.35
C GLU A 91 -17.65 -0.13 -13.29
N PRO A 92 -18.42 0.98 -13.11
CA PRO A 92 -18.14 1.94 -12.07
C PRO A 92 -18.13 1.30 -10.68
N THR A 93 -17.17 1.72 -9.87
CA THR A 93 -17.10 1.36 -8.46
C THR A 93 -18.41 1.77 -7.77
N ARG A 94 -19.14 0.78 -7.24
CA ARG A 94 -20.39 1.00 -6.51
C ARG A 94 -20.08 1.60 -5.15
N LEU A 95 -19.98 2.93 -5.10
CA LEU A 95 -19.83 3.69 -3.86
C LEU A 95 -21.19 3.94 -3.21
N SER A 96 -21.22 3.99 -1.88
CA SER A 96 -22.42 4.39 -1.14
C SER A 96 -22.70 5.88 -1.36
N ALA A 97 -23.96 6.30 -1.20
CA ALA A 97 -24.33 7.71 -1.32
C ALA A 97 -23.50 8.61 -0.38
N ALA A 98 -23.22 8.14 0.84
CA ALA A 98 -22.36 8.83 1.79
C ALA A 98 -20.92 8.97 1.28
N ALA A 99 -20.33 7.91 0.71
CA ALA A 99 -18.99 7.96 0.15
C ALA A 99 -18.89 8.92 -1.03
N VAL A 100 -19.90 8.95 -1.91
CA VAL A 100 -19.98 9.92 -3.01
C VAL A 100 -20.02 11.35 -2.48
N GLN A 101 -20.87 11.62 -1.47
CA GLN A 101 -20.95 12.94 -0.84
C GLN A 101 -19.62 13.38 -0.20
N SER A 102 -18.91 12.48 0.50
CA SER A 102 -17.62 12.80 1.12
C SER A 102 -16.55 13.17 0.07
N VAL A 103 -16.50 12.47 -1.06
CA VAL A 103 -15.55 12.76 -2.15
C VAL A 103 -15.93 14.05 -2.90
N GLN A 104 -17.23 14.29 -3.09
CA GLN A 104 -17.73 15.54 -3.67
C GLN A 104 -17.42 16.75 -2.80
N HIS A 105 -17.46 16.64 -1.47
CA HIS A 105 -17.07 17.71 -0.55
C HIS A 105 -15.57 18.04 -0.65
N LEU A 106 -14.75 17.04 -0.97
CA LEU A 106 -13.35 17.25 -1.32
C LEU A 106 -13.18 17.89 -2.69
N GLY A 107 -14.27 18.12 -3.45
CA GLY A 107 -14.41 18.72 -4.78
C GLY A 107 -13.93 17.84 -5.94
N VAL A 108 -13.86 16.53 -5.71
CA VAL A 108 -13.40 15.59 -6.73
C VAL A 108 -14.57 14.91 -7.40
N THR A 109 -14.55 14.85 -8.72
CA THR A 109 -15.55 14.12 -9.49
C THR A 109 -15.29 12.62 -9.34
N VAL A 110 -16.30 11.91 -8.83
CA VAL A 110 -16.26 10.45 -8.78
C VAL A 110 -16.34 9.94 -10.21
N GLN A 111 -15.27 9.28 -10.66
CA GLN A 111 -15.21 8.63 -11.97
C GLN A 111 -15.15 7.11 -11.78
N PRO A 112 -15.65 6.32 -12.75
CA PRO A 112 -15.48 4.87 -12.75
C PRO A 112 -13.99 4.51 -12.64
N GLY A 113 -13.61 3.83 -11.55
CA GLY A 113 -12.23 3.40 -11.33
C GLY A 113 -11.76 3.59 -9.89
N LEU A 114 -10.67 2.90 -9.51
CA LEU A 114 -10.14 2.87 -8.15
C LEU A 114 -9.18 4.03 -7.85
N VAL A 115 -8.81 4.82 -8.87
CA VAL A 115 -7.79 5.87 -8.74
C VAL A 115 -8.43 7.22 -8.99
N LEU A 116 -8.26 8.11 -8.03
CA LEU A 116 -8.68 9.50 -8.13
C LEU A 116 -7.85 10.16 -9.25
N ALA A 117 -8.42 10.34 -10.44
CA ALA A 117 -7.69 10.85 -11.61
C ALA A 117 -6.92 12.16 -11.34
N ALA A 118 -7.42 12.97 -10.39
CA ALA A 118 -6.78 14.19 -9.92
C ALA A 118 -5.41 13.97 -9.24
N LEU A 119 -5.17 12.80 -8.63
CA LEU A 119 -3.90 12.47 -7.96
C LEU A 119 -2.89 11.81 -8.90
N THR A 120 -3.31 11.44 -10.12
CA THR A 120 -2.44 10.86 -11.15
C THR A 120 -2.01 11.86 -12.21
N ASP A 121 -2.56 13.07 -12.19
CA ASP A 121 -2.16 14.15 -13.10
C ASP A 121 -0.81 14.76 -12.67
N LEU A 122 0.27 14.11 -13.11
CA LEU A 122 1.66 14.52 -12.80
C LEU A 122 2.06 15.86 -13.44
N SER A 123 1.20 16.48 -14.26
CA SER A 123 1.45 17.83 -14.78
C SER A 123 1.28 18.90 -13.70
N ARG A 124 0.58 18.60 -12.61
CA ARG A 124 0.28 19.54 -11.52
C ARG A 124 1.38 19.57 -10.47
N PRO A 125 2.00 20.74 -10.18
CA PRO A 125 3.03 20.85 -9.15
C PRO A 125 2.56 20.41 -7.75
N GLY A 126 1.30 20.67 -7.42
CA GLY A 126 0.71 20.26 -6.14
C GLY A 126 0.70 18.74 -5.93
N VAL A 127 0.57 17.96 -7.01
CA VAL A 127 0.62 16.48 -6.93
C VAL A 127 2.02 16.02 -6.53
N TRP A 128 3.07 16.62 -7.11
CA TRP A 128 4.46 16.32 -6.72
C TRP A 128 4.74 16.68 -5.26
N LEU A 129 4.24 17.83 -4.81
CA LEU A 129 4.36 18.23 -3.41
C LEU A 129 3.70 17.20 -2.49
N LEU A 130 2.46 16.78 -2.80
CA LEU A 130 1.77 15.75 -2.02
C LEU A 130 2.52 14.43 -2.02
N LEU A 131 2.93 13.91 -3.18
CA LEU A 131 3.63 12.63 -3.27
C LEU A 131 4.97 12.67 -2.50
N THR A 132 5.69 13.78 -2.57
CA THR A 132 6.96 13.94 -1.86
C THR A 132 6.75 14.02 -0.35
N VAL A 133 5.86 14.90 0.11
CA VAL A 133 5.60 15.09 1.56
C VAL A 133 4.99 13.83 2.18
N SER A 134 3.99 13.23 1.53
CA SER A 134 3.38 11.99 2.02
C SER A 134 4.37 10.82 2.00
N GLY A 135 5.18 10.67 0.94
CA GLY A 135 6.21 9.65 0.86
C GLY A 135 7.27 9.78 1.96
N LEU A 136 7.72 11.01 2.25
CA LEU A 136 8.65 11.29 3.34
C LEU A 136 8.04 10.95 4.71
N LEU A 137 6.80 11.37 4.98
CA LEU A 137 6.10 11.08 6.23
C LEU A 137 5.87 9.57 6.42
N VAL A 138 5.44 8.87 5.37
CA VAL A 138 5.24 7.41 5.39
C VAL A 138 6.56 6.68 5.58
N GLY A 139 7.62 7.08 4.89
CA GLY A 139 8.96 6.50 5.03
C GLY A 139 9.53 6.68 6.44
N PHE A 140 9.44 7.90 6.97
CA PHE A 140 9.83 8.21 8.35
C PHE A 140 9.02 7.41 9.36
N GLY A 141 7.69 7.45 9.26
CA GLY A 141 6.77 6.77 10.17
C GLY A 141 6.95 5.25 10.15
N THR A 142 7.15 4.66 8.97
CA THR A 142 7.43 3.23 8.82
C THR A 142 8.71 2.83 9.53
N ARG A 143 9.76 3.67 9.47
CA ARG A 143 11.01 3.37 10.17
C ARG A 143 10.87 3.55 11.68
N TYR A 144 10.20 4.62 12.11
CA TYR A 144 9.93 4.92 13.51
C TYR A 144 9.09 3.81 14.17
N GLY A 145 8.06 3.32 13.47
CA GLY A 145 7.20 2.22 13.92
C GLY A 145 7.86 0.84 13.84
N GLY A 146 9.05 0.71 13.24
CA GLY A 146 9.73 -0.58 13.07
C GLY A 146 9.12 -1.46 11.97
N GLY A 147 8.23 -0.94 11.15
CA GLY A 147 7.51 -1.67 10.12
C GLY A 147 6.36 -0.86 9.53
N CYS A 148 5.75 -1.40 8.46
CA CYS A 148 4.55 -0.83 7.86
C CYS A 148 3.35 -1.78 8.08
N THR A 149 2.21 -1.47 7.47
CA THR A 149 0.98 -2.28 7.57
C THR A 149 1.20 -3.74 7.14
N SER A 150 2.03 -4.01 6.14
CA SER A 150 2.38 -5.38 5.75
C SER A 150 3.05 -6.18 6.89
N GLY A 151 3.94 -5.52 7.63
CA GLY A 151 4.69 -6.16 8.72
C GLY A 151 3.86 -6.32 9.98
N HIS A 152 3.20 -5.25 10.42
CA HIS A 152 2.43 -5.26 11.67
C HIS A 152 1.03 -5.83 11.52
N ALA A 153 0.27 -5.42 10.50
CA ALA A 153 -1.14 -5.80 10.37
C ALA A 153 -1.32 -7.19 9.74
N ILE A 154 -0.55 -7.53 8.71
CA ILE A 154 -0.64 -8.85 8.05
C ILE A 154 0.17 -9.88 8.86
N THR A 155 1.49 -9.77 8.89
CA THR A 155 2.33 -10.77 9.59
C THR A 155 2.22 -10.70 11.11
N GLY A 156 2.31 -9.50 11.68
CA GLY A 156 2.39 -9.29 13.13
C GLY A 156 1.12 -9.70 13.88
N LEU A 157 -0.06 -9.34 13.38
CA LEU A 157 -1.33 -9.77 13.97
C LEU A 157 -1.58 -11.28 13.77
N SER A 158 -1.24 -11.84 12.60
CA SER A 158 -1.36 -13.29 12.37
C SER A 158 -0.44 -14.12 13.29
N THR A 159 0.65 -13.53 13.77
CA THR A 159 1.57 -14.14 14.75
C THR A 159 1.31 -13.70 16.20
N LEU A 160 0.17 -13.03 16.45
CA LEU A 160 -0.30 -12.61 17.79
C LEU A 160 0.67 -11.69 18.55
N GLN A 161 1.39 -10.83 17.84
CA GLN A 161 2.33 -9.88 18.45
C GLN A 161 1.61 -8.67 19.07
N GLY A 162 1.70 -8.53 20.39
CA GLY A 162 1.14 -7.39 21.13
C GLY A 162 1.58 -6.01 20.61
N PRO A 163 2.88 -5.75 20.36
CA PRO A 163 3.34 -4.48 19.79
C PRO A 163 2.73 -4.17 18.43
N SER A 164 2.53 -5.19 17.59
CA SER A 164 1.94 -5.04 16.26
C SER A 164 0.45 -4.66 16.32
N MET A 165 -0.26 -5.04 17.38
CA MET A 165 -1.63 -4.59 17.64
C MET A 165 -1.70 -3.08 17.91
N ILE A 166 -0.82 -2.58 18.79
CA ILE A 166 -0.75 -1.16 19.14
C ILE A 166 -0.33 -0.34 17.91
N ALA A 167 0.67 -0.81 17.16
CA ALA A 167 1.12 -0.17 15.93
C ALA A 167 -0.02 -0.10 14.90
N THR A 168 -0.73 -1.21 14.67
CA THR A 168 -1.85 -1.26 13.72
C THR A 168 -2.98 -0.34 14.13
N ALA A 169 -3.39 -0.32 15.40
CA ALA A 169 -4.42 0.59 15.90
C ALA A 169 -4.02 2.07 15.68
N SER A 170 -2.76 2.39 15.95
CA SER A 170 -2.19 3.73 15.73
C SER A 170 -2.19 4.12 14.25
N PHE A 171 -1.87 3.19 13.34
CA PHE A 171 -1.93 3.42 11.89
C PHE A 171 -3.35 3.70 11.42
N PHE A 172 -4.34 2.96 11.90
CA PHE A 172 -5.75 3.21 11.57
C PHE A 172 -6.22 4.57 12.12
N ALA A 173 -5.90 4.90 13.37
CA ALA A 173 -6.23 6.19 13.95
C ALA A 173 -5.59 7.35 13.17
N GLY A 174 -4.30 7.23 12.84
CA GLY A 174 -3.57 8.21 12.02
C GLY A 174 -4.14 8.32 10.60
N GLY A 175 -4.55 7.21 9.99
CA GLY A 175 -5.20 7.20 8.68
C GLY A 175 -6.56 7.90 8.68
N ILE A 176 -7.40 7.65 9.69
CA ILE A 176 -8.68 8.34 9.89
C ILE A 176 -8.44 9.84 10.08
N LEU A 177 -7.50 10.21 10.95
CA LEU A 177 -7.15 11.62 11.21
C LEU A 177 -6.64 12.30 9.93
N SER A 178 -5.77 11.62 9.18
CA SER A 178 -5.22 12.14 7.92
C SER A 178 -6.30 12.32 6.86
N ALA A 179 -7.22 11.36 6.72
CA ALA A 179 -8.32 11.43 5.76
C ALA A 179 -9.29 12.59 6.07
N ASN A 180 -9.52 12.90 7.34
CA ASN A 180 -10.48 13.93 7.74
C ASN A 180 -9.86 15.34 7.87
N LEU A 181 -8.58 15.47 8.24
CA LEU A 181 -7.94 16.77 8.44
C LEU A 181 -6.92 17.13 7.36
N LEU A 182 -6.03 16.19 7.00
CA LEU A 182 -4.94 16.50 6.07
C LEU A 182 -5.40 16.48 4.62
N LEU A 183 -6.21 15.50 4.24
CA LEU A 183 -6.67 15.34 2.85
C LEU A 183 -7.43 16.57 2.33
N PRO A 184 -8.39 17.19 3.07
CA PRO A 184 -9.04 18.42 2.61
C PRO A 184 -8.06 19.56 2.35
N VAL A 185 -7.06 19.74 3.24
CA VAL A 185 -6.03 20.78 3.10
C VAL A 185 -5.17 20.53 1.86
N PHE A 186 -4.70 19.30 1.66
CA PHE A 186 -3.93 18.95 0.47
C PHE A 186 -4.73 19.13 -0.82
N MET A 187 -6.00 18.72 -0.83
CA MET A 187 -6.85 18.89 -2.00
C MET A 187 -7.10 20.37 -2.34
N ALA A 188 -7.10 21.26 -1.35
CA ALA A 188 -7.16 22.71 -1.58
C ALA A 188 -5.87 23.28 -2.20
N VAL A 189 -4.71 22.64 -1.96
CA VAL A 189 -3.41 23.04 -2.52
C VAL A 189 -3.15 22.45 -3.92
N ILE A 190 -3.74 21.30 -4.22
CA ILE A 190 -3.57 20.58 -5.51
C ILE A 190 -4.51 21.10 -6.60
N ARG A 191 -5.67 21.64 -6.22
CA ARG A 191 -6.58 22.34 -7.13
C ARG A 191 -5.99 23.65 -7.61
#